data_AF-A0A6P0M1C6-F1
#
_entry.id   AF-A0A6P0M1C6-F1
#
_cell.length_a   1.000
_cell.length_b   1.000
_cell.length_c   1.000
_cell.angle_alpha   90.00
_cell.angle_beta   90.00
_cell.angle_gamma   90.00
#
_symmetry.space_group_name_H-M   'P 1'
#
loop_
_entity.id
_entity.type
_entity.pdbx_description
1 polymer ?
#
loop_
_entity_poly.entity_id
_entity_poly.type
_entity_poly.pdbx_seq_one_letter_code
_entity_poly.pdbx_strand_id
1 'polypeptide(L)' 'MNRDSYRPLTPKADATGYLLKMIPQFIYELLLKYGQDVEFRIADIGAGTGTLAIRIVDEAIKLGISSCIVYAVEPE' A
#
# COMPACT_ATOMS: atom_id res chain seq x y z
N MET A 1 29.11 14.31 -9.76
CA MET A 1 28.49 13.24 -8.95
C MET A 1 27.66 13.94 -7.87
N ASN A 2 26.37 14.14 -8.12
CA ASN A 2 25.48 14.86 -7.19
C ASN A 2 24.80 13.85 -6.27
N ARG A 3 24.74 14.12 -4.96
CA ARG A 3 24.18 13.18 -3.97
C ARG A 3 22.66 13.20 -3.99
N ASP A 4 22.06 12.08 -3.61
CA ASP A 4 20.61 11.86 -3.59
C ASP A 4 19.89 12.92 -2.76
N SER A 5 19.29 13.90 -3.43
CA SER A 5 18.41 14.88 -2.81
C SER A 5 16.99 14.31 -2.65
N TYR A 6 16.88 13.10 -2.09
CA TYR A 6 15.59 12.59 -1.61
C TYR A 6 15.18 13.43 -0.40
N ARG A 7 14.48 14.52 -0.66
CA ARG A 7 13.68 15.22 0.35
C ARG A 7 12.38 14.45 0.46
N PRO A 8 12.03 13.86 1.62
CA PRO A 8 10.69 13.38 1.84
C PRO A 8 9.72 14.53 1.57
N LEU A 9 8.86 14.39 0.57
CA LEU A 9 7.81 15.36 0.33
C LEU A 9 6.84 15.25 1.49
N THR A 10 6.90 16.19 2.44
CA THR A 10 5.97 16.27 3.57
C THR A 10 4.54 16.11 3.03
N PRO A 11 3.82 15.02 3.36
CA PRO A 11 2.53 14.77 2.75
C PRO A 11 1.59 15.94 3.02
N LYS A 12 1.00 16.51 1.96
CA LYS A 12 -0.13 17.42 2.15
C LYS A 12 -1.22 16.68 2.93
N ALA A 13 -2.02 17.37 3.74
CA ALA A 13 -3.09 16.72 4.53
C ALA A 13 -4.08 15.92 3.66
N ASP A 14 -4.28 16.28 2.39
CA ASP A 14 -5.07 15.50 1.42
C ASP A 14 -4.33 14.27 0.85
N ALA A 15 -3.00 14.22 0.87
CA ALA A 15 -2.21 13.21 0.15
C ALA A 15 -2.49 11.79 0.65
N THR A 16 -2.66 11.58 1.95
CA THR A 16 -3.11 10.30 2.51
C THR A 16 -4.52 9.96 2.01
N GLY A 17 -5.45 10.93 2.00
CA GLY A 17 -6.80 10.75 1.48
C GLY A 17 -6.88 10.49 -0.04
N TYR A 18 -5.90 10.96 -0.80
CA TYR A 18 -5.73 10.61 -2.22
C TYR A 18 -5.14 9.20 -2.37
N LEU A 19 -4.09 8.87 -1.63
CA LEU A 19 -3.45 7.55 -1.65
C LEU A 19 -4.44 6.43 -1.29
N LEU A 20 -5.26 6.63 -0.25
CA LEU A 20 -6.30 5.68 0.16
C LEU A 20 -7.36 5.43 -0.94
N LYS A 21 -7.62 6.40 -1.82
CA LYS A 21 -8.53 6.23 -2.99
C LYS A 21 -7.88 5.46 -4.14
N MET A 22 -6.54 5.41 -4.20
CA MET A 22 -5.81 4.67 -5.24
C MET A 22 -5.63 3.18 -4.91
N ILE A 23 -5.88 2.75 -3.67
CA ILE A 23 -5.73 1.35 -3.22
C ILE A 23 -6.49 0.34 -4.10
N PRO A 24 -7.78 0.55 -4.46
CA PRO A 24 -8.50 -0.40 -5.31
C PRO A 24 -7.87 -0.54 -6.71
N GLN A 25 -7.38 0.56 -7.28
CA GLN A 25 -6.70 0.57 -8.58
C GLN A 25 -5.34 -0.16 -8.50
N PHE A 26 -4.56 0.11 -7.44
CA PHE A 26 -3.30 -0.59 -7.18
C PHE A 26 -3.49 -2.10 -7.06
N ILE A 27 -4.50 -2.55 -6.30
CA ILE A 27 -4.81 -3.98 -6.16
C ILE A 27 -5.31 -4.56 -7.49
N TYR A 28 -6.13 -3.84 -8.25
CA TYR A 28 -6.57 -4.27 -9.58
C TYR A 28 -5.41 -4.42 -10.58
N GLU A 29 -4.41 -3.54 -10.54
CA GLU A 29 -3.19 -3.66 -11.35
C GLU A 29 -2.32 -4.85 -10.94
N LEU A 30 -2.24 -5.19 -9.64
CA LEU A 30 -1.60 -6.43 -9.18
C LEU A 30 -2.34 -7.68 -9.70
N LEU A 31 -3.67 -7.68 -9.63
CA LEU A 31 -4.52 -8.76 -10.14
C LEU A 31 -4.36 -8.96 -11.66
N LEU A 32 -4.38 -7.89 -12.44
CA LEU A 32 -4.16 -7.94 -13.89
C LEU A 32 -2.77 -8.45 -14.27
N LYS A 33 -1.74 -8.17 -13.44
CA LYS A 33 -0.35 -8.51 -13.74
C LYS A 33 0.05 -9.92 -13.29
N TYR A 34 -0.53 -10.42 -12.20
CA TYR A 34 -0.10 -11.68 -11.58
C TYR A 34 -1.21 -12.75 -11.48
N GLY A 35 -2.48 -12.39 -11.64
CA GLY A 35 -3.63 -13.28 -11.47
C GLY A 35 -4.30 -13.19 -10.09
N GLN A 36 -5.47 -13.81 -9.95
CA GLN A 36 -6.24 -13.83 -8.69
C GLN A 36 -5.77 -14.91 -7.70
N ASP A 37 -5.15 -15.98 -8.17
CA ASP A 37 -4.73 -17.13 -7.34
C ASP A 37 -3.35 -16.94 -6.66
N VAL A 38 -2.77 -15.73 -6.74
CA VAL A 38 -1.43 -15.42 -6.20
C VAL A 38 -1.53 -14.80 -4.81
N GLU A 39 -0.74 -15.30 -3.86
CA GLU A 39 -0.59 -14.67 -2.54
C GLU A 39 0.19 -13.36 -2.65
N PHE A 40 -0.43 -12.24 -2.29
CA PHE A 40 0.23 -10.94 -2.23
C PHE A 40 0.85 -10.72 -0.85
N ARG A 41 2.13 -10.35 -0.83
CA ARG A 41 2.87 -9.92 0.36
C ARG A 41 3.32 -8.49 0.18
N ILE A 42 2.77 -7.58 0.98
CA ILE A 42 2.95 -6.13 0.85
C ILE A 42 3.56 -5.59 2.15
N ALA A 43 4.56 -4.72 2.05
CA ALA A 43 5.17 -4.05 3.21
C ALA A 43 4.81 -2.56 3.18
N ASP A 44 4.18 -2.09 4.27
CA ASP A 44 3.88 -0.69 4.56
C ASP A 44 4.99 -0.19 5.49
N ILE A 45 5.98 0.54 4.95
CA ILE A 45 7.20 0.93 5.66
C ILE A 45 7.06 2.39 6.11
N GLY A 46 7.16 2.64 7.41
CA GLY A 46 6.72 3.92 7.99
C GLY A 46 5.19 4.00 8.09
N ALA A 47 4.55 2.87 8.38
CA ALA A 47 3.10 2.71 8.48
C ALA A 47 2.44 3.59 9.56
N GLY A 48 3.20 4.02 10.58
CA GLY A 48 2.72 4.80 11.72
C GLY A 48 1.60 4.10 12.48
N THR A 49 0.36 4.53 12.23
CA THR A 49 -0.86 3.93 12.80
C THR A 49 -1.40 2.73 12.01
N GLY A 50 -0.71 2.29 10.94
CA GLY A 50 -1.13 1.17 10.10
C GLY A 50 -2.34 1.46 9.21
N THR A 51 -2.76 2.73 9.08
CA THR A 51 -3.99 3.11 8.35
C THR A 51 -3.96 2.71 6.88
N LEU A 52 -2.78 2.75 6.24
CA LEU A 52 -2.58 2.30 4.86
C LEU A 52 -2.65 0.77 4.77
N ALA A 53 -1.84 0.05 5.55
CA ALA A 53 -1.87 -1.41 5.64
C ALA A 53 -3.28 -1.99 5.86
N ILE A 54 -4.02 -1.46 6.84
CA ILE A 54 -5.41 -1.85 7.13
C ILE A 54 -6.28 -1.66 5.88
N ARG A 55 -6.18 -0.51 5.20
CA ARG A 55 -7.05 -0.24 4.05
C ARG A 55 -6.72 -1.10 2.82
N ILE A 56 -5.46 -1.52 2.66
CA ILE A 56 -5.06 -2.47 1.61
C ILE A 56 -5.72 -3.84 1.84
N VAL A 57 -5.72 -4.36 3.08
CA VAL A 57 -6.42 -5.60 3.44
C VAL A 57 -7.94 -5.47 3.19
N ASP A 58 -8.54 -4.38 3.66
CA ASP A 58 -9.96 -4.06 3.50
C ASP A 58 -10.42 -4.09 2.03
N GLU A 59 -9.63 -3.54 1.10
CA GLU A 59 -9.97 -3.53 -0.34
C GLU A 59 -9.65 -4.87 -1.02
N ALA A 60 -8.58 -5.56 -0.61
CA ALA A 60 -8.26 -6.89 -1.13
C ALA A 60 -9.39 -7.89 -0.85
N ILE A 61 -9.94 -7.88 0.37
CA ILE A 61 -11.09 -8.70 0.77
C ILE A 61 -12.33 -8.38 -0.08
N LYS A 62 -12.64 -7.09 -0.33
CA LYS A 62 -13.78 -6.68 -1.19
C LYS A 62 -13.63 -7.14 -2.64
N LEU A 63 -12.40 -7.24 -3.13
CA LEU A 63 -12.06 -7.70 -4.47
C LEU A 63 -11.92 -9.24 -4.57
N GLY A 64 -12.25 -9.97 -3.49
CA GLY A 64 -12.27 -11.43 -3.45
C GLY A 64 -10.90 -12.09 -3.22
N ILE A 65 -9.87 -11.33 -2.88
CA ILE A 65 -8.52 -11.85 -2.63
C ILE A 65 -8.49 -12.49 -1.23
N SER A 66 -8.42 -13.81 -1.18
CA SER A 66 -8.31 -14.60 0.05
C SER A 66 -6.91 -14.65 0.65
N SER A 67 -5.88 -14.29 -0.13
CA SER A 67 -4.45 -14.45 0.18
C SER A 67 -3.68 -13.12 0.07
N CYS A 68 -4.11 -12.09 0.82
CA CYS A 68 -3.38 -10.83 0.94
C CYS A 68 -2.81 -10.64 2.35
N ILE A 69 -1.48 -10.60 2.46
CA ILE A 69 -0.74 -10.40 3.71
C ILE A 69 -0.06 -9.03 3.64
N VAL A 70 -0.39 -8.14 4.59
CA VAL A 70 0.20 -6.80 4.65
C VAL A 70 0.93 -6.63 5.98
N TYR A 71 2.22 -6.30 5.90
CA TYR A 71 3.09 -6.05 7.04
C TYR A 71 3.18 -4.54 7.28
N ALA A 72 2.63 -4.05 8.39
CA ALA A 72 2.92 -2.70 8.89
C ALA A 72 4.27 -2.73 9.60
N VAL A 73 5.23 -1.94 9.12
CA VAL A 73 6.63 -1.94 9.58
C VAL A 73 7.04 -0.53 9.98
N GLU A 74 7.18 -0.31 11.29
CA GLU A 74 7.89 0.85 11.84
C GLU A 74 9.37 0.50 12.09
N PRO A 75 10.28 1.47 11.94
CA PRO A 75 11.63 1.37 12.50
C PRO A 75 11.62 1.52 14.03
N GLU A 76 12.65 0.99 14.70
CA GLU A 76 12.93 1.18 16.13
C GLU A 76 13.51 2.58 16.44
#